data_AF-A0A7S3RYN4-F1
#
_entry.id   AF-A0A7S3RYN4-F1
#
_cell.length_a   1.000
_cell.length_b   1.000
_cell.length_c   1.000
_cell.angle_alpha   90.00
_cell.angle_beta   90.00
_cell.angle_gamma   90.00
#
_symmetry.space_group_name_H-M   'P 1'
#
loop_
_entity.id
_entity.type
_entity.pdbx_description
1 polymer ?
#
loop_
_entity_poly.entity_id
_entity_poly.type
_entity_poly.pdbx_seq_one_letter_code
_entity_poly.pdbx_strand_id
1 'polypeptide(L)'
;FLRWGYGAKTCETVATAILMFIVYMQQLFVLIFAYATNTLPVARDVCTQWRMMNGQSVYLRKSGHILAWGLKHLLLVDAEQATNHLEKTTLREECNVGEDYFRMGWSDRGRLVYKHPLWVILGVVCILSMLMGPQTAMAIHTRIFLLGGRGGDDEDLVTRQEMEDFAEQDAKDQARLQTQIDAQRTEMEQLKTQQKNDMEELRKQIEALTR
;
A
#
# COMPACT_ATOMS: atom_id res chain seq x y z
N PHE A 1 -12.87 32.75 5.96
CA PHE A 1 -12.89 31.31 6.31
C PHE A 1 -12.22 30.39 5.27
N LEU A 2 -11.71 30.92 4.15
CA LEU A 2 -10.81 30.20 3.24
C LEU A 2 -9.49 30.97 3.13
N ARG A 3 -8.69 30.95 4.19
CA ARG A 3 -7.31 31.47 4.15
C ARG A 3 -6.46 30.33 3.55
N TRP A 4 -5.83 30.60 2.41
CA TRP A 4 -5.23 29.68 1.42
C TRP A 4 -4.18 28.64 1.88
N GLY A 5 -4.06 28.32 3.17
CA GLY A 5 -3.11 27.30 3.67
C GLY A 5 -3.69 26.27 4.63
N TYR A 6 -4.69 26.63 5.43
CA TYR A 6 -5.23 25.74 6.47
C TYR A 6 -6.33 24.80 5.96
N GLY A 7 -7.21 25.28 5.07
CA GLY A 7 -8.35 24.48 4.60
C GLY A 7 -7.93 23.28 3.75
N ALA A 8 -6.92 23.43 2.90
CA ALA A 8 -6.45 22.36 2.02
C ALA A 8 -5.88 21.18 2.80
N LYS A 9 -5.06 21.45 3.84
CA LYS A 9 -4.48 20.42 4.71
C LYS A 9 -5.56 19.64 5.48
N THR A 10 -6.61 20.32 5.95
CA THR A 10 -7.73 19.65 6.63
C THR A 10 -8.48 18.73 5.68
N CYS A 11 -8.78 19.18 4.45
CA CYS A 11 -9.42 18.35 3.44
C CYS A 11 -8.58 17.12 3.08
N GLU A 12 -7.26 17.28 2.94
CA GLU A 12 -6.33 16.19 2.67
C GLU A 12 -6.31 15.16 3.82
N THR A 13 -6.27 15.64 5.07
CA THR A 13 -6.32 14.78 6.26
C THR A 13 -7.63 13.99 6.33
N VAL A 14 -8.76 14.66 6.08
CA VAL A 14 -10.08 14.01 6.06
C VAL A 14 -10.18 12.99 4.93
N ALA A 15 -9.72 13.32 3.73
CA ALA A 15 -9.72 12.41 2.59
C ALA A 15 -8.84 11.17 2.87
N THR A 16 -7.67 11.36 3.46
CA THR A 16 -6.77 10.28 3.87
C THR A 16 -7.41 9.40 4.94
N ALA A 17 -8.06 10.00 5.94
CA ALA A 17 -8.78 9.26 6.98
C ALA A 17 -9.93 8.42 6.41
N ILE A 18 -10.70 8.95 5.46
CA ILE A 18 -11.77 8.21 4.76
C ILE A 18 -11.18 7.04 3.97
N LEU A 19 -10.09 7.26 3.23
CA LEU A 19 -9.44 6.21 2.46
C LEU A 19 -8.92 5.09 3.38
N MET A 20 -8.24 5.45 4.46
CA MET A 20 -7.75 4.49 5.47
C MET A 20 -8.90 3.72 6.10
N PHE A 21 -10.01 4.39 6.43
CA PHE A 21 -11.21 3.74 6.96
C PHE A 21 -11.77 2.69 5.98
N ILE A 22 -11.85 3.01 4.68
CA ILE A 22 -12.33 2.07 3.65
C ILE A 22 -11.40 0.84 3.58
N VAL A 23 -10.09 1.04 3.61
CA VAL A 23 -9.11 -0.06 3.59
C VAL A 23 -9.24 -0.95 4.82
N TYR A 24 -9.34 -0.36 6.02
CA TYR A 24 -9.52 -1.13 7.26
C TYR A 24 -10.86 -1.86 7.31
N MET A 25 -11.94 -1.25 6.81
CA MET A 25 -13.24 -1.93 6.69
C MET A 25 -13.16 -3.14 5.76
N GLN A 26 -12.44 -3.03 4.65
CA GLN A 26 -12.21 -4.18 3.77
C GLN A 26 -11.45 -5.30 4.49
N GLN A 27 -10.42 -4.97 5.27
CA GLN A 27 -9.68 -5.96 6.07
C GLN A 27 -10.56 -6.60 7.15
N LEU A 28 -11.41 -5.83 7.83
CA LEU A 28 -12.36 -6.32 8.81
C LEU A 28 -13.33 -7.35 8.20
N PHE A 29 -13.87 -7.08 7.01
CA PHE A 29 -14.74 -8.05 6.33
C PHE A 29 -14.02 -9.34 5.97
N VAL A 30 -12.76 -9.25 5.52
CA VAL A 30 -11.94 -10.45 5.25
C VAL A 30 -11.74 -11.27 6.52
N LEU A 31 -11.47 -10.62 7.65
CA LEU A 31 -11.29 -11.26 8.95
C LEU A 31 -12.59 -11.94 9.43
N ILE A 32 -13.72 -11.24 9.42
CA ILE A 32 -15.02 -11.79 9.85
C ILE A 32 -15.42 -12.97 8.96
N PHE A 33 -15.11 -12.90 7.67
CA PHE A 33 -15.42 -14.00 6.75
C PHE A 33 -14.54 -15.21 6.96
N ALA A 34 -13.25 -15.00 7.20
CA ALA A 34 -12.34 -16.08 7.59
C ALA A 34 -12.82 -16.76 8.88
N TYR A 35 -13.26 -15.97 9.87
CA TYR A 35 -13.85 -16.50 11.09
C TYR A 35 -15.15 -17.28 10.86
N ALA A 36 -16.05 -16.78 10.00
CA ALA A 36 -17.33 -17.42 9.75
C ALA A 36 -17.23 -18.72 8.94
N THR A 37 -16.23 -18.83 8.06
CA THR A 37 -16.05 -19.97 7.14
C THR A 37 -14.92 -20.90 7.56
N ASN A 38 -14.13 -20.54 8.57
CA ASN A 38 -12.88 -21.22 8.93
C ASN A 38 -11.89 -21.42 7.76
N THR A 39 -12.00 -20.59 6.72
CA THR A 39 -11.07 -20.63 5.57
C THR A 39 -10.20 -19.38 5.57
N LEU A 40 -8.89 -19.59 5.45
CA LEU A 40 -7.92 -18.50 5.42
C LEU A 40 -8.05 -17.71 4.11
N PRO A 41 -7.85 -16.38 4.11
CA PRO A 41 -7.90 -15.57 2.89
C PRO A 41 -6.89 -16.05 1.84
N VAL A 42 -5.71 -16.51 2.29
CA VAL A 42 -4.67 -17.06 1.41
C VAL A 42 -5.17 -18.29 0.63
N ALA A 43 -5.99 -19.15 1.26
CA ALA A 43 -6.55 -20.31 0.56
C ALA A 43 -7.47 -19.90 -0.59
N ARG A 44 -8.25 -18.83 -0.42
CA ARG A 44 -9.12 -18.29 -1.48
C ARG A 44 -8.34 -17.69 -2.63
N ASP A 45 -7.26 -16.99 -2.34
CA ASP A 45 -6.39 -16.43 -3.37
C ASP A 45 -5.72 -17.54 -4.18
N VAL A 46 -5.22 -18.58 -3.51
CA VAL A 46 -4.67 -19.79 -4.17
C VAL A 46 -5.71 -20.47 -5.04
N CYS A 47 -6.92 -20.74 -4.53
CA CYS A 47 -7.98 -21.35 -5.34
C CYS A 47 -8.42 -20.46 -6.51
N THR A 48 -8.44 -19.13 -6.33
CA THR A 48 -8.76 -18.18 -7.40
C THR A 48 -7.70 -18.23 -8.50
N GLN A 49 -6.42 -18.28 -8.12
CA GLN A 49 -5.31 -18.39 -9.06
C GLN A 49 -5.32 -19.73 -9.79
N TRP A 50 -5.53 -20.83 -9.06
CA TRP A 50 -5.68 -22.17 -9.63
C TRP A 50 -6.82 -22.21 -10.66
N ARG A 51 -7.98 -21.67 -10.32
CA ARG A 51 -9.15 -21.60 -11.20
C ARG A 51 -8.90 -20.73 -12.44
N MET A 52 -8.08 -19.68 -12.29
CA MET A 52 -7.68 -18.82 -13.40
C MET A 52 -6.78 -19.55 -14.39
N MET A 53 -5.82 -20.34 -13.91
CA MET A 53 -4.92 -21.13 -14.76
C MET A 53 -5.66 -22.27 -15.48
N ASN A 54 -6.63 -22.90 -14.81
CA ASN A 54 -7.44 -23.98 -15.39
C ASN A 54 -8.59 -23.49 -16.27
N GLY A 55 -8.71 -22.18 -16.55
CA GLY A 55 -9.76 -21.63 -17.41
C GLY A 55 -11.18 -21.73 -16.82
N GLN A 56 -11.30 -22.08 -15.54
CA GLN A 56 -12.58 -22.22 -14.82
C GLN A 56 -13.04 -20.91 -14.19
N SER A 57 -12.37 -19.78 -14.47
CA SER A 57 -12.72 -18.50 -13.85
C SER A 57 -14.09 -18.01 -14.34
N VAL A 58 -15.00 -17.74 -13.41
CA VAL A 58 -16.36 -17.26 -13.71
C VAL A 58 -16.32 -15.88 -14.40
N TYR A 59 -15.43 -15.01 -13.93
CA TYR A 59 -15.35 -13.62 -14.40
C TYR A 59 -14.53 -13.45 -15.69
N LEU A 60 -13.45 -14.21 -15.85
CA LEU A 60 -12.45 -14.01 -16.90
C LEU A 60 -12.38 -15.22 -17.83
N ARG A 61 -13.53 -15.74 -18.26
CA ARG A 61 -13.66 -16.97 -19.08
C ARG A 61 -12.53 -17.18 -20.09
N LYS A 62 -12.49 -16.38 -21.16
CA LYS A 62 -11.49 -16.51 -22.24
C LYS A 62 -10.24 -15.65 -22.02
N SER A 63 -10.41 -14.48 -21.39
CA SER A 63 -9.31 -13.56 -21.07
C SER A 63 -8.37 -14.12 -19.99
N GLY A 64 -8.85 -15.07 -19.18
CA GLY A 64 -8.08 -15.72 -18.13
C GLY A 64 -6.86 -16.46 -18.66
N HIS A 65 -6.98 -17.11 -19.83
CA HIS A 65 -5.83 -17.77 -20.47
C HIS A 65 -4.72 -16.79 -20.87
N ILE A 66 -5.09 -15.62 -21.39
CA ILE A 66 -4.12 -14.59 -21.79
C ILE A 66 -3.40 -14.05 -20.55
N LEU A 67 -4.14 -13.77 -19.47
CA LEU A 67 -3.53 -13.28 -18.24
C LEU A 67 -2.67 -14.36 -17.56
N ALA A 68 -3.11 -15.62 -17.55
CA ALA A 68 -2.35 -16.75 -17.04
C ALA A 68 -1.03 -16.93 -17.82
N TRP A 69 -1.09 -16.83 -19.15
CA TRP A 69 0.10 -16.83 -20.00
C TRP A 69 1.05 -15.68 -19.66
N GLY A 70 0.53 -14.46 -19.48
CA GLY A 70 1.33 -13.30 -19.10
C GLY A 70 1.97 -13.44 -17.72
N LEU A 71 1.21 -13.90 -16.72
CA LEU A 71 1.71 -14.17 -15.37
C LEU A 71 2.82 -15.22 -15.37
N LYS A 72 2.70 -16.26 -16.19
CA LYS A 72 3.73 -17.31 -16.33
C LYS A 72 5.06 -16.78 -16.87
N HIS A 73 5.04 -15.75 -17.72
CA HIS A 73 6.27 -15.17 -18.30
C HIS A 73 6.82 -14.00 -17.48
N LEU A 74 5.95 -13.31 -16.73
CA LEU A 74 6.34 -12.15 -15.92
C LEU A 74 6.87 -12.55 -14.53
N LEU A 75 6.31 -13.61 -13.93
CA LEU A 75 6.73 -14.10 -12.62
C LEU A 75 7.84 -15.14 -12.79
N LEU A 76 8.98 -14.89 -12.15
CA LEU A 76 10.14 -15.78 -12.15
C LEU A 76 9.89 -17.07 -11.34
N VAL A 77 8.82 -17.11 -10.54
CA VAL A 77 8.40 -18.25 -9.72
C VAL A 77 7.27 -18.99 -10.44
N ASP A 78 7.44 -20.30 -10.63
CA ASP A 78 6.43 -21.18 -11.22
C ASP A 78 5.23 -21.33 -10.28
N ALA A 79 4.31 -20.39 -10.40
CA ALA A 79 3.10 -20.37 -9.60
C ALA A 79 2.15 -21.53 -9.95
N GLU A 80 2.26 -22.09 -11.16
CA GLU A 80 1.44 -23.22 -11.59
C GLU A 80 1.80 -24.48 -10.79
N GLN A 81 3.08 -24.77 -10.66
CA GLN A 81 3.53 -25.93 -9.88
C GLN A 81 3.22 -25.77 -8.39
N ALA A 82 3.46 -24.59 -7.82
CA ALA A 82 3.22 -24.33 -6.40
C ALA A 82 1.73 -24.44 -6.02
N THR A 83 0.84 -23.85 -6.82
CA THR A 83 -0.61 -23.89 -6.56
C THR A 83 -1.19 -25.28 -6.77
N ASN A 84 -0.77 -26.03 -7.80
CA ASN A 84 -1.20 -27.42 -8.00
C ASN A 84 -0.72 -28.35 -6.88
N HIS A 85 0.45 -28.11 -6.31
CA HIS A 85 0.91 -28.87 -5.15
C HIS A 85 0.04 -28.57 -3.92
N LEU A 86 -0.14 -27.28 -3.59
CA LEU A 86 -0.97 -26.85 -2.45
C LEU A 86 -2.43 -27.30 -2.56
N GLU A 87 -3.00 -27.30 -3.76
CA GLU A 87 -4.36 -27.73 -4.02
C GLU A 87 -4.56 -29.22 -3.70
N LYS A 88 -3.62 -30.07 -4.10
CA LYS A 88 -3.65 -31.52 -3.83
C LYS A 88 -3.31 -31.87 -2.38
N THR A 89 -2.29 -31.23 -1.80
CA THR A 89 -1.80 -31.62 -0.46
C THR A 89 -2.63 -31.00 0.66
N THR A 90 -2.97 -29.73 0.53
CA THR A 90 -3.54 -28.94 1.64
C THR A 90 -5.03 -28.74 1.48
N LEU A 91 -5.50 -28.48 0.25
CA LEU A 91 -6.91 -28.16 -0.02
C LEU A 91 -7.73 -29.35 -0.50
N ARG A 92 -7.13 -30.54 -0.67
CA ARG A 92 -7.80 -31.81 -0.98
C ARG A 92 -8.79 -31.72 -2.14
N GLU A 93 -8.43 -31.01 -3.20
CA GLU A 93 -9.27 -30.82 -4.40
C GLU A 93 -10.60 -30.05 -4.15
N GLU A 94 -10.72 -29.34 -3.02
CA GLU A 94 -11.95 -28.60 -2.67
C GLU A 94 -12.09 -27.24 -3.39
N CYS A 95 -11.08 -26.80 -4.14
CA CYS A 95 -11.12 -25.50 -4.83
C CYS A 95 -12.27 -25.38 -5.86
N ASN A 96 -12.88 -26.49 -6.28
CA ASN A 96 -13.98 -26.51 -7.24
C ASN A 96 -15.37 -26.69 -6.60
N VAL A 97 -15.44 -27.07 -5.32
CA VAL A 97 -16.63 -27.75 -4.77
C VAL A 97 -17.55 -26.82 -3.95
N GLY A 98 -17.16 -25.58 -3.65
CA GLY A 98 -17.97 -24.70 -2.80
C GLY A 98 -17.89 -23.20 -3.10
N GLU A 99 -18.97 -22.47 -2.79
CA GLU A 99 -19.04 -21.00 -2.79
C GLU A 99 -18.03 -20.39 -1.79
N ASP A 100 -17.62 -21.14 -0.76
CA ASP A 100 -16.77 -20.65 0.32
C ASP A 100 -15.35 -20.28 -0.12
N TYR A 101 -14.85 -20.85 -1.22
CA TYR A 101 -13.53 -20.55 -1.78
C TYR A 101 -13.55 -19.44 -2.84
N PHE A 102 -14.71 -18.85 -3.11
CA PHE A 102 -14.79 -17.71 -4.01
C PHE A 102 -14.33 -16.43 -3.32
N ARG A 103 -13.74 -15.53 -4.13
CA ARG A 103 -13.39 -14.19 -3.67
C ARG A 103 -14.67 -13.48 -3.22
N MET A 104 -14.64 -12.96 -1.99
CA MET A 104 -15.78 -12.27 -1.39
C MET A 104 -16.30 -11.15 -2.30
N GLY A 105 -17.57 -11.25 -2.69
CA GLY A 105 -18.28 -10.23 -3.43
C GLY A 105 -18.91 -9.16 -2.52
N TRP A 106 -19.49 -8.13 -3.14
CA TRP A 106 -20.25 -7.10 -2.41
C TRP A 106 -21.51 -7.67 -1.75
N SER A 107 -22.16 -8.67 -2.36
CA SER A 107 -23.30 -9.39 -1.79
C SER A 107 -22.93 -10.11 -0.49
N ASP A 108 -21.77 -10.76 -0.45
CA ASP A 108 -21.30 -11.51 0.72
C ASP A 108 -21.01 -10.58 1.89
N ARG A 109 -20.45 -9.38 1.60
CA ARG A 109 -20.27 -8.33 2.62
C ARG A 109 -21.59 -7.93 3.25
N GLY A 110 -22.62 -7.68 2.43
CA GLY A 110 -23.97 -7.36 2.92
C GLY A 110 -24.55 -8.48 3.79
N ARG A 111 -24.39 -9.73 3.34
CA ARG A 111 -24.81 -10.92 4.10
C ARG A 111 -24.06 -11.04 5.43
N LEU A 112 -22.77 -10.73 5.46
CA LEU A 112 -21.95 -10.73 6.68
C LEU A 112 -22.39 -9.67 7.68
N VAL A 113 -22.67 -8.45 7.21
CA VAL A 113 -23.19 -7.36 8.07
C VAL A 113 -24.50 -7.76 8.72
N TYR A 114 -25.41 -8.37 7.95
CA TYR A 114 -26.69 -8.83 8.47
C TYR A 114 -26.54 -10.01 9.44
N LYS A 115 -25.65 -10.96 9.15
CA LYS A 115 -25.46 -12.17 9.96
C LYS A 115 -24.68 -11.92 11.26
N HIS A 116 -23.72 -10.99 11.24
CA HIS A 116 -22.81 -10.72 12.36
C HIS A 116 -22.71 -9.22 12.72
N PRO A 117 -23.83 -8.53 13.03
CA PRO A 117 -23.85 -7.08 13.21
C PRO A 117 -22.98 -6.62 14.39
N LEU A 118 -22.97 -7.37 15.50
CA LEU A 118 -22.18 -7.02 16.69
C LEU A 118 -20.67 -7.00 16.42
N TRP A 119 -20.15 -7.98 15.67
CA TRP A 119 -18.73 -8.04 15.31
C TRP A 119 -18.33 -6.89 14.38
N VAL A 120 -19.21 -6.55 13.43
CA VAL A 120 -18.99 -5.40 12.55
C VAL A 120 -19.00 -4.10 13.34
N ILE A 121 -19.98 -3.90 14.24
CA ILE A 121 -20.05 -2.69 15.09
C ILE A 121 -18.81 -2.57 15.96
N LEU A 122 -18.40 -3.66 16.64
CA LEU A 122 -17.20 -3.66 17.47
C LEU A 122 -15.94 -3.34 16.67
N GLY A 123 -15.80 -3.94 15.48
CA GLY A 123 -14.69 -3.66 14.57
C GLY A 123 -14.67 -2.20 14.09
N VAL A 124 -15.82 -1.63 13.74
CA VAL A 124 -15.95 -0.21 13.36
C VAL A 124 -15.56 0.71 14.51
N VAL A 125 -16.04 0.45 15.73
CA VAL A 125 -15.68 1.23 16.91
C VAL A 125 -14.17 1.16 17.19
N CYS A 126 -13.56 -0.03 17.05
CA CYS A 126 -12.12 -0.22 17.21
C CYS A 126 -11.30 0.52 16.13
N ILE A 127 -11.72 0.47 14.86
CA ILE A 127 -11.06 1.20 13.77
C ILE A 127 -11.17 2.70 14.00
N LEU A 128 -12.35 3.20 14.37
CA LEU A 128 -12.56 4.63 14.65
C LEU A 128 -11.76 5.08 15.86
N SER A 129 -11.67 4.27 16.92
CA SER A 129 -10.84 4.62 18.09
C SER A 129 -9.34 4.61 17.77
N MET A 130 -8.86 3.72 16.90
CA MET A 130 -7.47 3.74 16.44
C MET A 130 -7.17 4.95 15.52
N LEU A 131 -8.10 5.33 14.65
CA LEU A 131 -7.91 6.45 13.72
C LEU A 131 -8.05 7.81 14.42
N MET A 132 -9.07 7.98 15.26
CA MET A 132 -9.36 9.26 15.93
C MET A 132 -8.69 9.37 17.30
N GLY A 133 -8.34 8.24 17.94
CA GLY A 133 -7.79 8.18 19.30
C GLY A 133 -6.55 9.03 19.50
N PRO A 134 -5.53 8.98 18.63
CA PRO A 134 -4.35 9.84 18.77
C PRO A 134 -4.72 11.34 18.68
N GLN A 135 -5.63 11.71 17.77
CA GLN A 135 -6.05 13.10 17.59
C GLN A 135 -6.84 13.62 18.80
N THR A 136 -7.75 12.80 19.34
CA THR A 136 -8.52 13.15 20.54
C THR A 136 -7.65 13.16 21.78
N ALA A 137 -6.72 12.22 21.94
CA ALA A 137 -5.79 12.17 23.05
C ALA A 137 -4.89 13.41 23.10
N MET A 138 -4.31 13.82 21.96
CA MET A 138 -3.52 15.05 21.87
C MET A 138 -4.36 16.28 22.20
N ALA A 139 -5.57 16.39 21.64
CA ALA A 139 -6.46 17.52 21.91
C ALA A 139 -6.86 17.60 23.39
N ILE A 140 -7.12 16.45 24.03
CA ILE A 140 -7.44 16.36 25.45
C ILE A 140 -6.22 16.76 26.29
N HIS A 141 -5.04 16.24 25.97
CA HIS A 141 -3.79 16.55 26.67
C HIS A 141 -3.52 18.05 26.68
N THR A 142 -3.61 18.71 25.51
CA THR A 142 -3.43 20.17 25.40
C THR A 142 -4.44 20.94 26.24
N ARG A 143 -5.72 20.52 26.28
CA ARG A 143 -6.74 21.21 27.09
C ARG A 143 -6.56 21.00 28.59
N ILE A 144 -6.21 19.80 29.02
CA ILE A 144 -5.95 19.50 30.43
C ILE A 144 -4.74 20.32 30.91
N PHE A 145 -3.68 20.40 30.10
CA PHE A 145 -2.51 21.21 30.42
C PHE A 145 -2.87 22.70 30.55
N LEU A 146 -3.63 23.26 29.60
CA LEU A 146 -4.08 24.66 29.64
C LEU A 146 -4.97 24.98 30.86
N LEU A 147 -5.84 24.06 31.27
CA LEU A 147 -6.70 24.23 32.46
C LEU A 147 -5.95 23.99 33.78
N GLY A 148 -4.82 23.27 33.75
CA GLY A 148 -3.98 22.94 34.91
C GLY A 148 -3.17 24.10 35.49
N GLY A 149 -3.13 25.26 34.82
CA GLY A 149 -2.82 26.55 35.46
C GLY A 149 -1.44 26.67 36.12
N ARG A 150 -0.39 26.04 35.59
CA ARG A 150 0.98 26.21 36.12
C ARG A 150 2.01 26.27 34.99
N GLY A 151 2.16 27.46 34.40
CA GLY A 151 3.34 27.83 33.58
C GLY A 151 3.13 27.90 32.06
N GLY A 152 2.05 28.52 31.60
CA GLY A 152 1.68 28.63 30.17
C GLY A 152 2.56 29.54 29.28
N ASP A 153 3.75 29.93 29.71
CA ASP A 153 4.67 30.74 28.88
C ASP A 153 5.88 29.95 28.35
N ASP A 154 6.30 28.86 29.02
CA ASP A 154 7.51 28.11 28.61
C ASP A 154 7.22 27.00 27.57
N GLU A 155 6.04 26.36 27.61
CA GLU A 155 5.77 25.19 26.75
C GLU A 155 5.46 25.57 25.28
N ASP A 156 4.86 26.74 25.05
CA ASP A 156 4.61 27.27 23.69
C ASP A 156 5.94 27.73 23.05
N LEU A 157 6.91 28.16 23.86
CA LEU A 157 8.28 28.45 23.46
C LEU A 157 9.03 27.17 23.06
N VAL A 158 8.91 26.09 23.84
CA VAL A 158 9.51 24.79 23.51
C VAL A 158 8.92 24.20 22.23
N THR A 159 7.59 24.20 22.07
CA THR A 159 6.95 23.65 20.86
C THR A 159 7.32 24.45 19.61
N ARG A 160 7.43 25.77 19.74
CA ARG A 160 7.87 26.63 18.64
C ARG A 160 9.34 26.42 18.29
N GLN A 161 10.19 26.26 19.30
CA GLN A 161 11.60 25.96 19.12
C GLN A 161 11.80 24.59 18.46
N GLU A 162 11.07 23.55 18.87
CA GLU A 162 11.11 22.24 18.22
C GLU A 162 10.60 22.29 16.77
N MET A 163 9.57 23.09 16.46
CA MET A 163 9.13 23.29 15.07
C MET A 163 10.16 24.06 14.24
N GLU A 164 10.82 25.07 14.82
CA GLU A 164 11.88 25.83 14.16
C GLU A 164 13.10 24.94 13.91
N ASP A 165 13.51 24.13 14.88
CA ASP A 165 14.59 23.15 14.76
C ASP A 165 14.26 22.07 13.71
N PHE A 166 13.02 21.56 13.69
CA PHE A 166 12.59 20.59 12.69
C PHE A 166 12.55 21.19 11.29
N ALA A 167 12.08 22.44 11.14
CA ALA A 167 12.08 23.15 9.86
C ALA A 167 13.51 23.43 9.36
N GLU A 168 14.43 23.78 10.27
CA GLU A 168 15.85 23.95 9.93
C GLU A 168 16.50 22.62 9.51
N GLN A 169 16.19 21.54 10.23
CA GLN A 169 16.66 20.19 9.90
C GLN A 169 16.16 19.75 8.51
N ASP A 170 14.88 19.95 8.21
CA ASP A 170 14.28 19.58 6.92
C ASP A 170 14.87 20.41 5.77
N ALA A 171 15.14 21.71 6.00
CA ALA A 171 15.84 22.55 5.03
C ALA A 171 17.28 22.09 4.77
N LYS A 172 18.01 21.65 5.81
CA LYS A 172 19.35 21.09 5.67
C LYS A 172 19.33 19.76 4.91
N ASP A 173 18.36 18.89 5.20
CA ASP A 173 18.23 17.60 4.54
C ASP A 173 17.81 17.77 3.08
N GLN A 174 16.92 18.72 2.76
CA GLN A 174 16.62 19.10 1.37
C GLN A 174 17.86 19.63 0.62
N ALA A 175 18.66 20.49 1.26
CA ALA A 175 19.89 21.00 0.65
C ALA A 175 20.90 19.87 0.38
N ARG A 176 21.05 18.91 1.31
CA ARG A 176 21.88 17.72 1.12
C ARG A 176 21.37 16.84 -0.02
N LEU A 177 20.07 16.59 -0.08
CA LEU A 177 19.47 15.79 -1.15
C LEU A 177 19.68 16.45 -2.52
N GLN A 178 19.52 17.77 -2.60
CA GLN A 178 19.76 18.54 -3.82
C GLN A 178 21.22 18.43 -4.27
N THR A 179 22.17 18.53 -3.34
CA THR A 179 23.61 18.38 -3.66
C THR A 179 23.95 16.98 -4.16
N GLN A 180 23.30 15.93 -3.64
CA GLN A 180 23.48 14.56 -4.13
C GLN A 180 22.90 14.36 -5.52
N ILE A 181 21.73 14.94 -5.81
CA ILE A 181 21.11 14.90 -7.14
C ILE A 181 22.01 15.59 -8.17
N ASP A 182 22.54 16.77 -7.83
CA ASP A 182 23.43 17.51 -8.74
C ASP A 182 24.75 16.75 -8.97
N ALA A 183 25.32 16.14 -7.93
CA ALA A 183 26.50 15.29 -8.07
C ALA A 183 26.24 14.10 -9.02
N GLN A 184 25.15 13.34 -8.81
CA GLN A 184 24.78 12.23 -9.68
C GLN A 184 24.51 12.68 -11.13
N ARG A 185 23.94 13.88 -11.30
CA ARG A 185 23.72 14.45 -12.63
C ARG A 185 25.04 14.74 -13.35
N THR A 186 26.04 15.26 -12.63
CA THR A 186 27.38 15.48 -13.21
C THR A 186 28.09 14.18 -13.56
N GLU A 187 27.99 13.14 -12.73
CA GLU A 187 28.54 11.81 -13.04
C GLU A 187 27.87 11.21 -14.28
N MET A 188 26.54 11.33 -14.41
CA MET A 188 25.80 10.89 -15.60
C MET A 188 26.22 11.63 -16.88
N GLU A 189 26.53 12.92 -16.78
CA GLU A 189 27.03 13.70 -17.93
C GLU A 189 28.45 13.29 -18.32
N GLN A 190 29.32 13.02 -17.34
CA GLN A 190 30.67 12.49 -17.58
C GLN A 190 30.65 11.11 -18.24
N LEU A 191 29.79 10.21 -17.76
CA LEU A 191 29.64 8.88 -18.37
C LEU A 191 29.12 8.97 -19.81
N LYS A 192 28.21 9.91 -20.10
CA LYS A 192 27.73 10.15 -21.47
C LYS A 192 28.83 10.69 -22.39
N THR A 193 29.65 11.62 -21.93
CA THR A 193 30.77 12.13 -22.74
C THR A 193 31.83 11.06 -22.97
N GLN A 194 32.13 10.25 -21.95
CA GLN A 194 33.01 9.10 -22.08
C GLN A 194 32.49 8.09 -23.12
N GLN A 195 31.22 7.65 -23.00
CA GLN A 195 30.62 6.75 -23.99
C GLN A 195 30.65 7.31 -25.42
N LYS A 196 30.45 8.61 -25.58
CA LYS A 196 30.53 9.26 -26.90
C LYS A 196 31.94 9.21 -27.47
N ASN A 197 32.96 9.49 -26.64
CA ASN A 197 34.35 9.41 -27.06
C ASN A 197 34.75 7.97 -27.43
N ASP A 198 34.35 6.99 -26.61
CA ASP A 198 34.62 5.57 -26.85
C ASP A 198 33.97 5.11 -28.17
N MET A 199 32.74 5.56 -28.46
CA MET A 199 32.04 5.29 -29.72
C MET A 199 32.74 5.92 -30.94
N GLU A 200 33.25 7.16 -30.81
CA GLU A 200 34.01 7.82 -31.87
C GLU A 200 35.36 7.12 -32.13
N GLU A 201 36.02 6.64 -31.08
CA GLU A 201 37.25 5.85 -31.19
C GLU A 201 36.99 4.51 -31.88
N LEU A 202 35.95 3.78 -31.46
CA LEU A 202 35.55 2.52 -32.09
C LEU A 202 35.25 2.71 -33.59
N ARG A 203 34.57 3.81 -33.94
CA ARG A 203 34.29 4.16 -35.34
C ARG A 203 35.58 4.37 -36.15
N LYS A 204 36.56 5.09 -35.60
CA LYS A 204 37.87 5.28 -36.25
C LYS A 204 38.62 3.97 -36.45
N GLN A 205 38.57 3.06 -35.47
CA GLN A 205 39.18 1.73 -35.60
C GLN A 205 38.52 0.91 -36.72
N ILE A 206 37.19 0.93 -36.84
CA ILE A 206 36.47 0.26 -37.92
C ILE A 206 36.83 0.86 -39.29
N GLU A 207 36.90 2.18 -39.41
CA GLU A 207 37.31 2.85 -40.65
C GLU A 207 38.77 2.51 -41.05
N ALA A 208 39.65 2.31 -40.07
CA ALA A 208 41.04 1.90 -40.32
C ALA A 208 41.15 0.43 -40.79
N LEU A 209 40.33 -0.47 -40.26
CA LEU A 209 40.29 -1.88 -40.66
C LEU A 209 39.64 -2.12 -42.03
N THR A 210 38.87 -1.16 -42.52
CA THR A 210 38.15 -1.27 -43.81
C THR A 210 38.99 -0.78 -45.00
N ARG A 211 40.12 -0.11 -44.76
CA ARG A 211 41.06 0.34 -45.81
C ARG A 211 42.17 -0.69 -46.04
#